data_AF-A0A1S3EXE2-F1
#
_entry.id   AF-A0A1S3EXE2-F1
#
_cell.length_a   1.000
_cell.length_b   1.000
_cell.length_c   1.000
_cell.angle_alpha   90.00
_cell.angle_beta   90.00
_cell.angle_gamma   90.00
#
_symmetry.space_group_name_H-M   'P 1'
#
loop_
_entity.id
_entity.type
_entity.pdbx_description
1 polymer ?
#
loop_
_entity_poly.entity_id
_entity_poly.type
_entity_poly.pdbx_seq_one_letter_code
_entity_poly.pdbx_strand_id
1 'polypeptide(L)'
;MWVLALGGVFLAVGQACIFCRLPAHDLPGRLARITSGIDARWKDWAVPDFSAFALDELTMNKVTEKTHRVLRVIEIKGSLSSLLPYWQWLQKTKIPQYTREGLCAPACPHFLLSPAGGSTILYNCSTCEGTEAPCWPRKRCLPGSHDLWKARIVLSSIVGAALLLGGLSLQVEALYLRAKDDL
;
A
#
# COMPACT_ATOMS: atom_id res chain seq x y z
N MET A 1 41.24 -7.52 -30.77
CA MET A 1 40.11 -6.93 -30.03
C MET A 1 39.33 -8.05 -29.37
N TRP A 2 39.30 -8.07 -28.03
CA TRP A 2 38.61 -9.08 -27.23
C TRP A 2 37.25 -8.52 -26.81
N VAL A 3 36.16 -9.21 -27.13
CA VAL A 3 34.86 -9.03 -26.48
C VAL A 3 34.40 -10.42 -26.10
N LEU A 4 34.81 -10.87 -24.90
CA LEU A 4 34.20 -12.04 -24.29
C LEU A 4 32.81 -11.62 -23.81
N ALA A 5 31.80 -12.10 -24.54
CA ALA A 5 30.43 -12.12 -24.12
C ALA A 5 30.30 -13.00 -22.86
N LEU A 6 30.45 -12.38 -21.68
CA LEU A 6 30.04 -12.97 -20.41
C LEU A 6 28.53 -12.79 -20.25
N GLY A 7 27.79 -13.51 -21.09
CA GLY A 7 26.35 -13.69 -20.95
C GLY A 7 26.05 -14.82 -19.96
N GLY A 8 25.35 -14.47 -18.88
CA GLY A 8 24.36 -15.36 -18.26
C GLY A 8 24.88 -16.48 -17.37
N VAL A 9 25.41 -16.15 -16.19
CA VAL A 9 25.34 -17.05 -15.03
C VAL A 9 24.59 -16.32 -13.91
N PHE A 10 23.28 -16.13 -14.12
CA PHE A 10 22.32 -15.63 -13.10
C PHE A 10 21.27 -16.70 -12.73
N LEU A 11 21.58 -17.98 -12.94
CA LEU A 11 20.67 -19.08 -12.67
C LEU A 11 21.00 -19.72 -11.32
N ALA A 12 20.43 -19.17 -10.24
CA ALA A 12 20.09 -19.85 -8.96
C ALA A 12 20.05 -18.90 -7.73
N VAL A 13 20.22 -17.59 -7.88
CA VAL A 13 19.74 -16.62 -6.85
C VAL A 13 18.26 -16.30 -7.10
N GLY A 14 17.55 -17.28 -7.63
CA GLY A 14 16.18 -17.17 -8.12
C GLY A 14 15.21 -17.11 -6.95
N GLN A 15 14.23 -16.22 -7.10
CA GLN A 15 13.03 -16.08 -6.26
C GLN A 15 13.22 -15.35 -4.93
N ALA A 16 13.89 -14.19 -4.90
CA ALA A 16 13.72 -13.24 -3.81
C ALA A 16 13.56 -11.81 -4.32
N CYS A 17 12.37 -11.22 -4.13
CA CYS A 17 12.06 -9.81 -4.46
C CYS A 17 13.05 -8.79 -3.90
N ILE A 18 13.77 -9.17 -2.85
CA ILE A 18 14.77 -8.36 -2.15
C ILE A 18 15.91 -7.94 -3.09
N PHE A 19 16.16 -8.70 -4.16
CA PHE A 19 17.20 -8.40 -5.14
C PHE A 19 16.69 -7.60 -6.35
N CYS A 20 15.37 -7.39 -6.49
CA CYS A 20 14.78 -6.83 -7.70
C CYS A 20 14.96 -5.32 -7.86
N ARG A 21 15.05 -4.53 -6.78
CA ARG A 21 14.93 -3.06 -6.87
C ARG A 21 16.02 -2.23 -6.21
N LEU A 22 17.14 -2.81 -5.79
CA LEU A 22 18.26 -2.04 -5.26
C LEU A 22 19.62 -2.50 -5.82
N PRO A 23 20.02 -1.94 -6.99
CA PRO A 23 21.36 -2.17 -7.52
C PRO A 23 22.45 -1.50 -6.66
N ALA A 24 22.11 -0.47 -5.87
CA ALA A 24 23.08 0.34 -5.12
C ALA A 24 23.91 -0.44 -4.10
N HIS A 25 23.42 -1.59 -3.63
CA HIS A 25 24.07 -2.38 -2.59
C HIS A 25 24.73 -3.67 -3.07
N ASP A 26 24.61 -3.98 -4.38
CA ASP A 26 25.07 -5.23 -5.01
C ASP A 26 24.89 -6.46 -4.09
N LEU A 27 23.69 -6.57 -3.51
CA LEU A 27 23.33 -7.70 -2.65
C LEU A 27 23.56 -9.06 -3.33
N PRO A 28 23.20 -9.28 -4.61
CA PRO A 28 23.46 -10.57 -5.27
C PRO A 28 24.96 -10.84 -5.42
N GLY A 29 25.78 -9.86 -5.81
CA GLY A 29 27.23 -10.05 -5.92
C GLY A 29 27.90 -10.30 -4.58
N ARG A 30 27.46 -9.63 -3.51
CA ARG A 30 27.94 -9.87 -2.15
C ARG A 30 27.54 -11.24 -1.64
N LEU A 31 26.29 -11.65 -1.85
CA LEU A 31 25.83 -12.99 -1.50
C LEU A 31 26.62 -14.06 -2.26
N ALA A 32 26.88 -13.86 -3.56
CA ALA A 32 27.71 -14.76 -4.36
C ALA A 32 29.14 -14.90 -3.80
N ARG A 33 29.74 -13.79 -3.33
CA ARG A 33 31.07 -13.80 -2.70
C ARG A 33 31.09 -14.47 -1.33
N ILE A 34 30.03 -14.29 -0.55
CA ILE A 34 29.85 -14.95 0.75
C ILE A 34 29.61 -16.46 0.56
N THR A 35 28.95 -16.86 -0.53
CA THR A 35 28.56 -18.24 -0.81
C THR A 35 29.54 -19.02 -1.69
N SER A 36 30.50 -18.36 -2.34
CA SER A 36 31.47 -19.02 -3.23
C SER A 36 32.40 -20.02 -2.54
N GLY A 37 32.48 -20.00 -1.21
CA GLY A 37 33.26 -20.96 -0.41
C GLY A 37 32.43 -22.11 0.18
N ILE A 38 31.16 -22.26 -0.21
CA ILE A 38 30.21 -23.19 0.41
C ILE A 38 30.09 -24.49 -0.41
N ASP A 39 30.15 -25.61 0.29
CA ASP A 39 30.01 -26.99 -0.19
C ASP A 39 28.66 -27.22 -0.91
N ALA A 40 28.65 -27.95 -2.04
CA ALA A 40 27.47 -28.08 -2.93
C ALA A 40 26.18 -28.56 -2.22
N ARG A 41 26.33 -29.30 -1.12
CA ARG A 41 25.26 -29.79 -0.24
C ARG A 41 24.44 -28.69 0.44
N TRP A 42 24.97 -27.47 0.54
CA TRP A 42 24.23 -26.31 1.07
C TRP A 42 23.34 -25.63 0.02
N LYS A 43 23.60 -25.79 -1.28
CA LYS A 43 22.80 -25.13 -2.35
C LYS A 43 21.33 -25.55 -2.31
N ASP A 44 21.04 -26.80 -1.96
CA ASP A 44 19.68 -27.33 -1.92
C ASP A 44 18.89 -26.88 -0.67
N TRP A 45 19.58 -26.42 0.38
CA TRP A 45 18.96 -26.02 1.66
C TRP A 45 18.97 -24.50 1.89
N ALA A 46 19.74 -23.74 1.11
CA ALA A 46 20.10 -22.36 1.42
C ALA A 46 19.32 -21.29 0.66
N VAL A 47 18.54 -21.62 -0.36
CA VAL A 47 17.75 -20.64 -1.11
C VAL A 47 16.28 -20.76 -0.69
N PRO A 48 15.79 -19.85 0.18
CA PRO A 48 14.39 -19.82 0.53
C PRO A 48 13.60 -19.38 -0.71
N ASP A 49 12.53 -20.10 -1.01
CA ASP A 49 11.62 -19.73 -2.07
C ASP A 49 10.71 -18.58 -1.60
N PHE A 50 10.86 -17.40 -2.21
CA PHE A 50 9.97 -16.27 -1.99
C PHE A 50 8.96 -16.06 -3.13
N SER A 51 8.88 -16.97 -4.10
CA SER A 51 8.01 -16.84 -5.30
C SER A 51 6.54 -16.61 -4.97
N ALA A 52 6.07 -17.12 -3.84
CA ALA A 52 4.70 -16.98 -3.37
C ALA A 52 4.35 -15.56 -2.86
N PHE A 53 5.33 -14.66 -2.74
CA PHE A 53 5.13 -13.34 -2.13
C PHE A 53 5.12 -12.21 -3.16
N ALA A 54 4.44 -11.14 -2.78
CA ALA A 54 4.53 -9.85 -3.43
C ALA A 54 4.68 -8.75 -2.37
N LEU A 55 5.57 -7.80 -2.61
CA LEU A 55 5.89 -6.73 -1.67
C LEU A 55 5.70 -5.36 -2.31
N ASP A 56 5.16 -4.40 -1.57
CA ASP A 56 5.15 -3.00 -1.98
C ASP A 56 6.56 -2.40 -1.92
N GLU A 57 6.76 -1.28 -2.60
CA GLU A 57 8.04 -0.57 -2.67
C GLU A 57 8.65 -0.27 -1.29
N LEU A 58 7.84 0.23 -0.36
CA LEU A 58 8.32 0.71 0.93
C LEU A 58 8.75 -0.46 1.82
N THR A 59 8.00 -1.56 1.78
CA THR A 59 8.37 -2.81 2.44
C THR A 59 9.61 -3.43 1.81
N MET A 60 9.68 -3.50 0.49
CA MET A 60 10.84 -4.04 -0.22
C MET A 60 12.12 -3.26 0.12
N ASN A 61 12.06 -1.93 0.20
CA ASN A 61 13.19 -1.09 0.60
C ASN A 61 13.64 -1.40 2.03
N LYS A 62 12.71 -1.53 2.98
CA LYS A 62 13.01 -1.90 4.38
C LYS A 62 13.69 -3.27 4.49
N VAL A 63 13.17 -4.27 3.77
CA VAL A 63 13.73 -5.63 3.79
C VAL A 63 15.11 -5.66 3.15
N THR A 64 15.29 -4.95 2.04
CA THR A 64 16.59 -4.81 1.36
C THR A 64 17.64 -4.18 2.27
N GLU A 65 17.30 -3.08 2.92
CA GLU A 65 18.22 -2.39 3.85
C GLU A 65 18.62 -3.31 5.01
N LYS A 66 17.64 -4.01 5.60
CA LYS A 66 17.91 -4.96 6.67
C LYS A 66 18.80 -6.10 6.20
N THR A 67 18.57 -6.62 5.00
CA THR A 67 19.40 -7.65 4.37
C THR A 67 20.83 -7.15 4.18
N HIS A 68 20.99 -5.93 3.65
CA HIS A 68 22.27 -5.28 3.50
C HIS A 68 23.07 -5.22 4.81
N ARG A 69 22.42 -4.80 5.91
CA ARG A 69 23.05 -4.76 7.24
C ARG A 69 23.47 -6.13 7.73
N VAL A 70 22.61 -7.14 7.60
CA VAL A 70 22.92 -8.51 8.06
C VAL A 70 24.07 -9.11 7.26
N LEU A 71 24.07 -8.97 5.93
CA LEU A 71 25.18 -9.42 5.09
C LEU A 71 26.48 -8.69 5.47
N ARG A 72 26.42 -7.41 5.83
CA ARG A 72 27.61 -6.67 6.30
C ARG A 72 28.17 -7.24 7.61
N VAL A 73 27.31 -7.61 8.55
CA VAL A 73 27.73 -8.25 9.80
C VAL A 73 28.37 -9.61 9.54
N ILE A 74 27.81 -10.39 8.61
CA ILE A 74 28.35 -11.70 8.21
C ILE A 74 29.74 -11.55 7.58
N GLU A 75 29.90 -10.58 6.68
CA GLU A 75 31.20 -10.26 6.07
C GLU A 75 32.25 -9.90 7.12
N ILE A 76 31.90 -9.05 8.09
CA ILE A 76 32.82 -8.61 9.16
C ILE A 76 33.18 -9.77 10.08
N LYS A 77 32.20 -10.61 10.45
CA LYS A 77 32.43 -11.75 11.36
C LYS A 77 33.05 -12.96 10.65
N GLY A 78 33.04 -13.02 9.33
CA GLY A 78 33.50 -14.16 8.54
C GLY A 78 32.75 -15.47 8.81
N SER A 79 31.56 -15.42 9.44
CA SER A 79 30.80 -16.63 9.80
C SER A 79 29.38 -16.59 9.23
N LEU A 80 28.99 -17.70 8.60
CA LEU A 80 27.71 -17.87 7.91
C LEU A 80 26.58 -18.37 8.83
N SER A 81 26.87 -18.60 10.10
CA SER A 81 25.94 -19.19 11.07
C SER A 81 24.65 -18.40 11.23
N SER A 82 24.68 -17.09 10.98
CA SER A 82 23.51 -16.21 11.06
C SER A 82 22.72 -16.09 9.76
N LEU A 83 23.25 -16.55 8.62
CA LEU A 83 22.62 -16.37 7.31
C LEU A 83 21.35 -17.22 7.16
N LEU A 84 21.45 -18.53 7.46
CA LEU A 84 20.32 -19.45 7.33
C LEU A 84 19.18 -19.13 8.32
N PRO A 85 19.44 -18.89 9.62
CA PRO A 85 18.39 -18.47 10.55
C PRO A 85 17.74 -17.14 10.15
N TYR A 86 18.52 -16.20 9.62
CA TYR A 86 18.00 -14.93 9.12
C TYR A 86 17.03 -15.14 7.95
N TRP A 87 17.42 -15.96 6.98
CA TRP A 87 16.58 -16.26 5.84
C TRP A 87 15.28 -16.97 6.20
N GLN A 88 15.36 -17.97 7.09
CA GLN A 88 14.17 -18.65 7.61
C GLN A 88 13.23 -17.70 8.36
N TRP A 89 13.79 -16.81 9.19
CA TRP A 89 13.02 -15.76 9.88
C TRP A 89 12.34 -14.81 8.89
N LEU A 90 13.04 -14.44 7.82
CA LEU A 90 12.51 -13.52 6.82
C LEU A 90 11.33 -14.15 6.06
N GLN A 91 11.48 -15.40 5.61
CA GLN A 91 10.46 -16.13 4.86
C GLN A 91 9.25 -16.50 5.72
N LYS A 92 9.46 -17.04 6.92
CA LYS A 92 8.37 -17.59 7.75
C LYS A 92 7.67 -16.54 8.60
N THR A 93 8.37 -15.47 8.96
CA THR A 93 7.85 -14.50 9.94
C THR A 93 7.71 -13.12 9.32
N LYS A 94 8.78 -12.57 8.75
CA LYS A 94 8.81 -11.13 8.46
C LYS A 94 8.02 -10.74 7.22
N ILE A 95 8.17 -11.46 6.12
CA ILE A 95 7.42 -11.21 4.90
C ILE A 95 5.92 -11.46 5.09
N PRO A 96 5.49 -12.60 5.69
CA PRO A 96 4.08 -12.82 6.00
C PRO A 96 3.46 -11.75 6.92
N GLN A 97 4.23 -11.18 7.85
CA GLN A 97 3.76 -10.04 8.66
C GLN A 97 3.42 -8.84 7.77
N TYR A 98 4.31 -8.46 6.85
CA TYR A 98 4.05 -7.32 5.96
C TYR A 98 2.89 -7.57 5.00
N THR A 99 2.74 -8.79 4.49
CA THR A 99 1.59 -9.15 3.66
C THR A 99 0.27 -9.11 4.45
N ARG A 100 0.29 -9.38 5.76
CA ARG A 100 -0.89 -9.32 6.65
C ARG A 100 -1.24 -7.92 7.14
N GLU A 101 -0.25 -7.07 7.40
CA GLU A 101 -0.44 -5.72 7.96
C GLU A 101 -1.04 -4.71 6.95
N GLY A 102 -1.29 -5.15 5.72
CA GLY A 102 -1.83 -4.33 4.64
C GLY A 102 -0.71 -3.65 3.85
N LEU A 103 -0.67 -3.90 2.55
CA LEU A 103 0.38 -3.42 1.63
C LEU A 103 0.35 -1.90 1.42
N CYS A 104 -0.79 -1.27 1.72
CA CYS A 104 -0.95 0.18 1.71
C CYS A 104 -2.07 0.59 2.68
N ALA A 105 -1.96 1.82 3.19
CA ALA A 105 -2.97 2.38 4.08
C ALA A 105 -4.33 2.45 3.37
N PRO A 106 -5.43 2.06 4.04
CA PRO A 106 -6.75 2.11 3.44
C PRO A 106 -7.14 3.57 3.16
N ALA A 107 -7.23 3.91 1.88
CA ALA A 107 -7.48 5.25 1.41
C ALA A 107 -8.97 5.44 1.08
N CYS A 108 -9.38 6.71 0.99
CA CYS A 108 -10.76 7.07 0.76
C CYS A 108 -11.06 7.26 -0.72
N PRO A 109 -12.19 6.76 -1.22
CA PRO A 109 -12.55 6.93 -2.62
C PRO A 109 -12.66 8.42 -2.92
N HIS A 110 -11.84 8.89 -3.85
CA HIS A 110 -11.77 10.31 -4.24
C HIS A 110 -13.02 10.75 -5.02
N PHE A 111 -13.79 9.78 -5.56
CA PHE A 111 -15.02 10.01 -6.30
C PHE A 111 -15.95 8.79 -6.19
N LEU A 112 -17.27 9.00 -6.27
CA LEU A 112 -18.33 7.96 -6.22
C LEU A 112 -18.22 6.87 -7.32
N LEU A 113 -17.20 6.93 -8.17
CA LEU A 113 -16.99 6.04 -9.31
C LEU A 113 -15.81 5.06 -9.15
N SER A 114 -15.08 5.09 -8.02
CA SER A 114 -13.98 4.13 -7.82
C SER A 114 -13.99 3.53 -6.41
N PRO A 115 -14.14 2.20 -6.25
CA PRO A 115 -14.23 1.54 -4.95
C PRO A 115 -12.88 1.52 -4.20
N ALA A 116 -11.76 1.81 -4.87
CA ALA A 116 -10.43 1.88 -4.26
C ALA A 116 -10.00 3.34 -4.11
N GLY A 117 -9.68 3.75 -2.87
CA GLY A 117 -9.16 5.10 -2.59
C GLY A 117 -7.69 5.32 -2.94
N GLY A 118 -7.04 4.32 -3.54
CA GLY A 118 -5.63 4.36 -3.94
C GLY A 118 -5.16 3.01 -4.47
N SER A 119 -4.01 3.00 -5.13
CA SER A 119 -3.30 1.81 -5.61
C SER A 119 -1.85 1.86 -5.13
N THR A 120 -1.23 0.69 -5.04
CA THR A 120 0.21 0.54 -4.78
C THR A 120 0.81 -0.42 -5.78
N ILE A 121 2.10 -0.28 -6.08
CA ILE A 121 2.81 -1.19 -6.96
C ILE A 121 3.34 -2.35 -6.11
N LEU A 122 2.86 -3.56 -6.40
CA LEU A 122 3.34 -4.80 -5.82
C LEU A 122 4.36 -5.45 -6.75
N TYR A 123 5.52 -5.78 -6.19
CA TYR A 123 6.59 -6.48 -6.89
C TYR A 123 6.46 -7.97 -6.65
N ASN A 124 6.27 -8.72 -7.73
CA ASN A 124 6.25 -10.17 -7.69
C ASN A 124 7.68 -10.70 -7.41
N CYS A 125 7.84 -11.44 -6.32
CA CYS A 125 9.13 -11.96 -5.89
C CYS A 125 9.69 -13.06 -6.82
N SER A 126 8.89 -13.59 -7.75
CA SER A 126 9.33 -14.55 -8.78
C SER A 126 9.80 -13.88 -10.07
N THR A 127 9.06 -12.88 -10.58
CA THR A 127 9.34 -12.24 -11.88
C THR A 127 10.04 -10.89 -11.76
N CYS A 128 10.18 -10.34 -10.54
CA CYS A 128 10.60 -8.96 -10.30
C CYS A 128 9.71 -7.89 -10.95
N GLU A 129 8.55 -8.28 -11.48
CA GLU A 129 7.65 -7.38 -12.18
C GLU A 129 6.75 -6.63 -11.19
N GLY A 130 6.57 -5.33 -11.44
CA GLY A 130 5.67 -4.48 -10.67
C GLY A 130 4.27 -4.51 -11.26
N THR A 131 3.30 -4.98 -10.49
CA THR A 131 1.88 -4.96 -10.84
C THR A 131 1.13 -3.98 -9.95
N GLU A 132 0.25 -3.16 -10.54
CA GLU A 132 -0.61 -2.26 -9.78
C GLU A 132 -1.69 -3.06 -9.04
N ALA A 133 -1.79 -2.85 -7.72
CA ALA A 133 -2.78 -3.49 -6.88
C ALA A 133 -3.62 -2.43 -6.14
N PRO A 134 -4.96 -2.58 -6.11
CA PRO A 134 -5.82 -1.66 -5.38
C PRO A 134 -5.62 -1.81 -3.87
N CYS A 135 -5.58 -0.68 -3.17
CA CYS A 135 -5.58 -0.66 -1.72
C CYS A 135 -6.92 -1.10 -1.15
N TRP A 136 -6.90 -1.70 0.04
CA TRP A 136 -8.13 -2.14 0.70
C TRP A 136 -9.08 -0.95 0.93
N PRO A 137 -10.37 -1.09 0.57
CA PRO A 137 -11.34 -0.02 0.72
C PRO A 137 -11.60 0.23 2.20
N ARG A 138 -11.47 1.49 2.62
CA ARG A 138 -11.88 1.89 3.96
C ARG A 138 -13.41 1.96 4.02
N LYS A 139 -14.04 1.13 4.88
CA LYS A 139 -15.51 1.12 5.05
C LYS A 139 -16.10 2.48 5.48
N ARG A 140 -15.30 3.33 6.14
CA ARG A 140 -15.72 4.67 6.61
C ARG A 140 -14.61 5.68 6.39
N CYS A 141 -14.91 6.69 5.58
CA CYS A 141 -13.97 7.70 5.11
C CYS A 141 -14.22 9.12 5.61
N LEU A 142 -15.46 9.38 6.04
CA LEU A 142 -15.85 10.63 6.65
C LEU A 142 -16.53 10.33 7.99
N PRO A 143 -16.19 11.05 9.07
CA PRO A 143 -17.12 11.20 10.17
C PRO A 143 -18.28 12.08 9.67
N GLY A 144 -19.46 11.50 9.46
CA GLY A 144 -20.74 12.22 9.55
C GLY A 144 -21.11 13.28 8.50
N SER A 145 -20.74 13.18 7.22
CA SER A 145 -21.28 14.12 6.21
C SER A 145 -22.78 13.91 5.92
N HIS A 146 -23.34 12.75 6.32
CA HIS A 146 -24.75 12.43 6.13
C HIS A 146 -25.69 13.26 7.02
N ASP A 147 -25.21 13.74 8.17
CA ASP A 147 -26.01 14.57 9.08
C ASP A 147 -26.21 15.98 8.56
N LEU A 148 -25.23 16.53 7.84
CA LEU A 148 -25.31 17.90 7.31
C LEU A 148 -26.35 18.04 6.20
N TRP A 149 -26.49 17.04 5.33
CA TRP A 149 -27.48 17.08 4.25
C TRP A 149 -28.92 16.98 4.79
N LYS A 150 -29.15 16.09 5.77
CA LYS A 150 -30.44 15.98 6.47
C LYS A 150 -30.76 17.26 7.26
N ALA A 151 -29.79 17.82 7.99
CA ALA A 151 -29.96 19.08 8.70
C ALA A 151 -30.30 20.25 7.75
N ARG A 152 -29.65 20.31 6.58
CA ARG A 152 -29.92 21.34 5.56
C ARG A 152 -31.33 21.24 4.99
N ILE A 153 -31.84 20.03 4.74
CA ILE A 153 -33.23 19.82 4.28
C ILE A 153 -34.23 20.27 5.34
N VAL A 154 -34.03 19.86 6.59
CA VAL A 154 -34.93 20.24 7.70
C VAL A 154 -34.95 21.75 7.89
N LEU A 155 -33.79 22.40 7.94
CA LEU A 155 -33.70 23.86 8.05
C LEU A 155 -34.37 24.58 6.87
N SER A 156 -34.16 24.09 5.65
CA SER A 156 -34.80 24.68 4.46
C SER A 156 -36.32 24.54 4.51
N SER A 157 -36.83 23.40 5.01
CA SER A 157 -38.28 23.18 5.15
C SER A 157 -38.92 24.10 6.21
N ILE A 158 -38.26 24.31 7.35
CA ILE A 158 -38.73 25.20 8.41
C ILE A 158 -38.76 26.65 7.92
N VAL A 159 -37.70 27.10 7.25
CA VAL A 159 -37.63 28.45 6.67
C VAL A 159 -38.72 28.63 5.60
N GLY A 160 -38.91 27.64 4.72
CA GLY A 160 -39.97 27.68 3.71
C GLY A 160 -41.37 27.78 4.33
N ALA A 161 -41.66 26.99 5.37
CA ALA A 161 -42.93 27.03 6.07
C ALA A 161 -43.18 28.39 6.75
N ALA A 162 -42.15 28.95 7.41
CA ALA A 162 -42.24 30.26 8.05
C ALA A 162 -42.53 31.39 7.03
N LEU A 163 -41.86 31.35 5.87
CA LEU A 163 -42.09 32.33 4.80
C LEU A 163 -43.50 32.21 4.19
N LEU A 164 -43.99 30.98 4.00
CA LEU A 164 -45.35 30.76 3.49
C LEU A 164 -46.41 31.26 4.48
N LEU A 165 -46.26 30.96 5.77
CA LEU A 165 -47.17 31.45 6.80
C LEU A 165 -47.14 32.98 6.90
N GLY A 166 -45.94 33.58 6.86
CA GLY A 166 -45.78 35.03 6.83
C GLY A 166 -46.43 35.67 5.60
N GLY A 167 -46.24 35.09 4.41
CA GLY A 167 -46.86 35.55 3.18
C GLY A 167 -48.39 35.47 3.19
N LEU A 168 -48.95 34.38 3.73
CA LEU A 168 -50.39 34.23 3.90
C LEU A 168 -50.96 35.23 4.91
N SER A 169 -50.28 35.45 6.03
CA SER A 169 -50.70 36.46 7.02
C SER A 169 -50.74 37.85 6.40
N LEU A 170 -49.71 38.20 5.62
CA LEU A 170 -49.60 39.50 4.96
C LEU A 170 -50.66 39.69 3.86
N GLN A 171 -50.99 38.63 3.11
CA GLN A 171 -52.10 38.64 2.15
C GLN A 171 -53.45 38.87 2.84
N VAL A 172 -53.71 38.17 3.95
CA VAL A 172 -54.96 38.31 4.71
C VAL A 172 -55.07 39.72 5.30
N GLU A 173 -54.01 40.25 5.89
CA GLU A 173 -53.99 41.61 6.43
C GLU A 173 -54.17 42.66 5.33
N ALA A 174 -53.52 42.49 4.17
CA ALA A 174 -53.69 43.41 3.04
C ALA A 174 -55.11 43.40 2.46
N LEU A 175 -55.75 42.23 2.38
CA LEU A 175 -57.14 42.10 1.94
C LEU A 175 -58.11 42.70 2.96
N TYR A 176 -57.86 42.47 4.25
CA TYR A 176 -58.66 43.06 5.33
C TYR A 176 -58.57 44.58 5.35
N LEU A 177 -57.38 45.15 5.16
CA LEU A 177 -57.19 46.60 5.07
C LEU A 177 -57.88 47.20 3.84
N ARG A 178 -57.74 46.57 2.65
CA ARG A 178 -58.47 47.02 1.45
C ARG A 178 -59.98 47.00 1.64
N ALA A 179 -60.52 45.92 2.22
CA ALA A 179 -61.95 45.82 2.50
C ALA A 179 -62.45 46.86 3.52
N LYS A 180 -61.57 47.36 4.39
CA LYS A 180 -61.87 48.44 5.34
C LYS A 180 -61.80 49.82 4.71
N ASP A 181 -60.92 50.05 3.75
CA ASP A 181 -60.81 51.34 3.03
C ASP A 181 -61.96 51.53 2.01
N ASP A 182 -62.61 50.45 1.58
CA ASP A 182 -63.76 50.47 0.66
C ASP A 182 -65.13 50.69 1.36
N LEU A 183 -65.17 50.85 2.69
CA LEU A 183 -66.39 51.08 3.51
C LEU A 183 -66.41 52.50 4.09
#